data_AF-A0A496L4K1-F1
#
_entry.id   AF-A0A496L4K1-F1
#
_cell.length_a   1.000
_cell.length_b   1.000
_cell.length_c   1.000
_cell.angle_alpha   90.00
_cell.angle_beta   90.00
_cell.angle_gamma   90.00
#
_symmetry.space_group_name_H-M   'P 1'
#
loop_
_entity.id
_entity.type
_entity.pdbx_description
1 polymer ?
#
loop_
_entity_poly.entity_id
_entity_poly.type
_entity_poly.pdbx_seq_one_letter_code
_entity_poly.pdbx_strand_id
1 'polypeptide(L)'
;KGIRNKTDYTPSDRPIKSAIVVWAAMTCSLLSIAAIGYYSTYIYIIIPPLIVSFVEFVNTKAGFRNRPVLTVLLLSVCSLVGSVFQLVGHFYLGLPLAVVATAILVVVFGLFEWLGKFFAPAGAISLIPLLLPEEVLPYLPLEVFVGAVLFIAVAMIFFQKCYRWSRAQIVYCLIPHYLISRFVRRNR
;
A
#
# COMPACT_ATOMS: atom_id res chain seq x y z
N LYS A 1 15.88 33.20 -8.61
CA LYS A 1 14.66 33.55 -7.84
C LYS A 1 13.68 32.39 -7.95
N GLY A 2 13.69 31.46 -6.98
CA GLY A 2 12.87 30.24 -7.01
C GLY A 2 12.09 30.09 -5.71
N ILE A 3 11.32 31.11 -5.33
CA ILE A 3 10.46 31.03 -4.14
C ILE A 3 9.20 30.28 -4.56
N ARG A 4 9.00 29.10 -3.99
CA ARG A 4 7.76 28.32 -4.11
C ARG A 4 6.61 29.21 -3.64
N ASN A 5 5.65 29.48 -4.52
CA ASN A 5 4.44 30.22 -4.16
C ASN A 5 3.82 29.61 -2.90
N LYS A 6 3.43 30.47 -1.96
CA LYS A 6 2.75 30.04 -0.74
C LYS A 6 1.55 29.20 -1.17
N THR A 7 1.51 27.96 -0.70
CA THR A 7 0.30 27.15 -0.75
C THR A 7 -0.72 27.83 0.14
N ASP A 8 -1.68 28.53 -0.47
CA ASP A 8 -2.82 29.09 0.25
C ASP A 8 -3.53 27.94 0.96
N TYR A 9 -3.59 28.03 2.29
CA TYR A 9 -4.32 27.09 3.11
C TYR A 9 -5.81 27.29 2.83
N THR A 10 -6.38 26.46 1.95
CA THR A 10 -7.83 26.32 1.86
C THR A 10 -8.28 25.50 3.06
N PRO A 11 -8.98 26.07 4.05
CA PRO A 11 -9.55 25.27 5.13
C PRO A 11 -10.44 24.18 4.53
N SER A 12 -10.43 23.00 5.16
CA SER A 12 -11.27 21.90 4.71
C SER A 12 -12.74 22.27 4.91
N ASP A 13 -13.45 22.64 3.85
CA ASP A 13 -14.91 22.90 3.81
C ASP A 13 -15.80 21.70 4.23
N ARG A 14 -15.21 20.65 4.80
CA ARG A 14 -15.95 19.49 5.29
C ARG A 14 -16.56 19.84 6.64
N PRO A 15 -17.90 19.82 6.79
CA PRO A 15 -18.52 20.08 8.08
C PRO A 15 -18.00 19.06 9.11
N ILE A 16 -17.63 19.53 10.30
CA ILE A 16 -17.03 18.73 11.39
C ILE A 16 -17.83 17.45 11.67
N LYS A 17 -19.16 17.53 11.59
CA LYS A 17 -20.07 16.38 11.74
C LYS A 17 -19.80 15.27 10.71
N SER A 18 -19.52 15.62 9.46
CA SER A 18 -19.17 14.66 8.40
C SER A 18 -17.77 14.07 8.57
N ALA A 19 -16.83 14.86 9.08
CA ALA A 19 -15.49 14.38 9.39
C ALA A 19 -15.54 13.33 10.52
N ILE A 20 -16.27 13.61 11.61
CA ILE A 20 -16.43 12.68 12.73
C ILE A 20 -17.03 11.34 12.26
N VAL A 21 -18.04 11.36 11.38
CA VAL A 21 -18.63 10.13 10.85
C VAL A 21 -17.63 9.32 10.02
N VAL A 22 -16.80 9.99 9.19
CA VAL A 22 -15.75 9.35 8.39
C VAL A 22 -14.68 8.73 9.28
N TRP A 23 -14.21 9.46 10.30
CA TRP A 23 -13.23 8.97 11.25
C TRP A 23 -13.78 7.84 12.12
N ALA A 24 -15.02 7.93 12.60
CA ALA A 24 -15.68 6.87 13.35
C ALA A 24 -15.87 5.60 12.51
N ALA A 25 -16.30 5.73 11.26
CA ALA A 25 -16.40 4.60 10.32
C ALA A 25 -15.02 3.96 10.06
N MET A 26 -13.98 4.80 9.94
CA MET A 26 -12.60 4.35 9.75
C MET A 26 -12.10 3.54 10.95
N THR A 27 -12.24 4.07 12.16
CA THR A 27 -11.85 3.38 13.40
C THR A 27 -12.63 2.09 13.59
N CYS A 28 -13.94 2.08 13.30
CA CYS A 28 -14.78 0.89 13.37
C CYS A 28 -14.34 -0.20 12.37
N SER A 29 -14.02 0.20 11.14
CA SER A 29 -13.50 -0.73 10.12
C SER A 29 -12.13 -1.30 10.49
N LEU A 30 -11.24 -0.47 11.04
CA LEU A 30 -9.94 -0.92 11.55
C LEU A 30 -10.10 -1.91 12.71
N LEU A 31 -10.99 -1.63 13.66
CA LEU A 31 -11.30 -2.53 14.77
C LEU A 31 -11.85 -3.88 14.29
N SER A 32 -12.71 -3.87 13.27
CA SER A 32 -13.29 -5.08 12.71
C SER A 32 -12.22 -5.95 12.04
N ILE A 33 -11.34 -5.34 11.23
CA ILE A 33 -10.22 -6.05 10.60
C ILE A 33 -9.22 -6.55 11.66
N ALA A 34 -8.94 -5.73 12.68
CA ALA A 34 -8.07 -6.09 13.79
C ALA A 34 -8.60 -7.30 14.57
N ALA A 35 -9.91 -7.32 14.87
CA ALA A 35 -10.56 -8.44 15.52
C ALA A 35 -10.46 -9.71 14.67
N ILE A 36 -10.73 -9.63 13.36
CA ILE A 36 -10.62 -10.77 12.45
C ILE A 36 -9.19 -11.34 12.44
N GLY A 37 -8.16 -10.48 12.34
CA GLY A 37 -6.78 -10.96 12.36
C GLY A 37 -6.35 -11.53 13.71
N TYR A 38 -6.88 -11.00 14.83
CA TYR A 38 -6.67 -11.60 16.15
C TYR A 38 -7.25 -13.01 16.24
N TYR A 39 -8.47 -13.23 15.73
CA TYR A 39 -9.08 -14.56 15.70
C TYR A 39 -8.39 -15.52 14.72
N SER A 40 -7.82 -15.01 13.63
CA SER A 40 -7.28 -15.85 12.56
C SER A 40 -5.85 -16.34 12.80
N THR A 41 -5.23 -16.10 13.96
CA THR A 41 -3.84 -16.47 14.33
C THR A 41 -2.71 -15.93 13.41
N TYR A 42 -3.03 -15.30 12.28
CA TYR A 42 -2.07 -14.64 11.37
C TYR A 42 -1.84 -13.17 11.75
N ILE A 43 -0.90 -12.93 12.66
CA ILE A 43 -0.62 -11.60 13.24
C ILE A 43 -0.04 -10.64 12.17
N TYR A 44 0.68 -11.16 11.18
CA TYR A 44 1.33 -10.40 10.11
C TYR A 44 0.37 -9.91 9.01
N ILE A 45 -0.93 -10.20 9.13
CA ILE A 45 -1.95 -9.58 8.27
C ILE A 45 -2.19 -8.10 8.67
N ILE A 46 -1.88 -7.73 9.93
CA ILE A 46 -2.15 -6.39 10.50
C ILE A 46 -0.83 -5.67 10.87
N ILE A 47 0.14 -5.69 9.95
CA ILE A 47 1.43 -5.02 10.17
C ILE A 47 1.23 -3.49 10.07
N PRO A 48 1.94 -2.66 10.87
CA PRO A 48 1.76 -1.20 10.88
C PRO A 48 1.72 -0.51 9.50
N PRO A 49 2.57 -0.83 8.51
CA PRO A 49 2.49 -0.19 7.20
C PRO A 49 1.21 -0.51 6.42
N LEU A 50 0.55 -1.64 6.65
CA LEU A 50 -0.75 -1.94 6.03
C LEU A 50 -1.85 -1.04 6.60
N ILE A 51 -1.82 -0.79 7.91
CA ILE A 51 -2.73 0.16 8.57
C ILE A 51 -2.46 1.58 8.05
N VAL A 52 -1.19 1.98 7.97
CA VAL A 52 -0.81 3.29 7.41
C VAL A 52 -1.26 3.42 5.96
N SER A 53 -1.06 2.39 5.14
CA SER A 53 -1.57 2.33 3.76
C SER A 53 -3.08 2.47 3.69
N PHE A 54 -3.82 1.83 4.60
CA PHE A 54 -5.27 1.96 4.68
C PHE A 54 -5.70 3.38 5.05
N VAL A 55 -5.12 3.95 6.12
CA VAL A 55 -5.37 5.32 6.57
C VAL A 55 -5.08 6.31 5.45
N GLU A 56 -3.95 6.13 4.77
CA GLU A 56 -3.54 6.96 3.65
C GLU A 56 -4.52 6.80 2.49
N PHE A 57 -4.93 5.58 2.14
CA PHE A 57 -5.95 5.36 1.11
C PHE A 57 -7.30 6.03 1.43
N VAL A 58 -7.72 6.05 2.70
CA VAL A 58 -8.98 6.65 3.16
C VAL A 58 -8.92 8.18 3.23
N ASN A 59 -7.82 8.74 3.75
CA ASN A 59 -7.66 10.19 3.94
C ASN A 59 -7.19 10.92 2.69
N THR A 60 -6.58 10.21 1.74
CA THR A 60 -5.96 10.84 0.58
C THR A 60 -7.01 11.45 -0.36
N LYS A 61 -6.95 12.77 -0.55
CA LYS A 61 -7.56 13.48 -1.70
C LYS A 61 -6.78 13.24 -3.01
N ALA A 62 -5.58 12.69 -2.95
CA ALA A 62 -4.68 12.42 -4.08
C ALA A 62 -5.01 11.12 -4.84
N GLY A 63 -4.51 11.02 -6.08
CA GLY A 63 -4.97 10.07 -7.11
C GLY A 63 -4.71 8.56 -6.90
N PHE A 64 -4.45 8.08 -5.68
CA PHE A 64 -4.37 6.65 -5.36
C PHE A 64 -5.73 6.03 -5.02
N ARG A 65 -6.71 6.84 -4.59
CA ARG A 65 -8.07 6.37 -4.30
C ARG A 65 -8.73 5.65 -5.49
N ASN A 66 -8.39 6.07 -6.71
CA ASN A 66 -8.92 5.50 -7.95
C ASN A 66 -8.10 4.31 -8.49
N ARG A 67 -7.08 3.81 -7.77
CA ARG A 67 -6.19 2.74 -8.26
C ARG A 67 -5.91 1.68 -7.18
N PRO A 68 -6.96 1.07 -6.58
CA PRO A 68 -6.82 0.11 -5.49
C PRO A 68 -5.92 -1.09 -5.84
N VAL A 69 -6.04 -1.62 -7.06
CA VAL A 69 -5.27 -2.78 -7.52
C VAL A 69 -3.78 -2.45 -7.65
N LEU A 70 -3.44 -1.24 -8.11
CA LEU A 70 -2.05 -0.81 -8.19
C LEU A 70 -1.42 -0.74 -6.79
N THR A 71 -2.17 -0.27 -5.79
CA THR A 71 -1.69 -0.23 -4.40
C THR A 71 -1.45 -1.63 -3.85
N VAL A 72 -2.40 -2.57 -4.02
CA VAL A 72 -2.19 -3.97 -3.60
C VAL A 72 -0.94 -4.56 -4.25
N LEU A 73 -0.82 -4.43 -5.58
CA LEU A 73 0.31 -4.97 -6.33
C LEU A 73 1.64 -4.34 -5.91
N LEU A 74 1.66 -3.04 -5.63
CA LEU A 74 2.86 -2.35 -5.17
C LEU A 74 3.32 -2.88 -3.82
N LEU A 75 2.40 -3.02 -2.86
CA LEU A 75 2.71 -3.53 -1.52
C LEU A 75 3.21 -4.98 -1.59
N SER A 76 2.57 -5.83 -2.39
CA SER A 76 3.00 -7.22 -2.56
C SER A 76 4.36 -7.34 -3.25
N VAL A 77 4.62 -6.55 -4.29
CA VAL A 77 5.92 -6.56 -4.99
C VAL A 77 7.02 -6.05 -4.07
N CYS A 78 6.79 -4.97 -3.32
CA CYS A 78 7.76 -4.45 -2.35
C CYS A 78 8.06 -5.47 -1.24
N SER A 79 7.05 -6.18 -0.72
CA SER A 79 7.25 -7.25 0.27
C SER A 79 8.05 -8.40 -0.31
N LEU A 80 7.73 -8.84 -1.53
CA LEU A 80 8.43 -9.93 -2.20
C LEU A 80 9.88 -9.57 -2.50
N VAL A 81 10.15 -8.35 -2.99
CA VAL A 81 11.51 -7.84 -3.20
C VAL A 81 12.28 -7.84 -1.87
N GLY A 82 11.71 -7.28 -0.79
CA GLY A 82 12.38 -7.28 0.51
C GLY A 82 12.72 -8.69 1.02
N SER A 83 11.75 -9.62 0.97
CA SER A 83 11.96 -11.01 1.39
C SER A 83 13.00 -11.73 0.55
N VAL A 84 12.99 -11.59 -0.78
CA VAL A 84 13.95 -12.24 -1.68
C VAL A 84 15.36 -11.69 -1.47
N PHE A 85 15.51 -10.37 -1.41
CA PHE A 85 16.83 -9.75 -1.22
C PHE A 85 17.46 -10.09 0.12
N GLN A 86 16.65 -10.24 1.17
CA GLN A 86 17.17 -10.68 2.45
C GLN A 86 17.47 -12.18 2.51
N LEU A 87 16.60 -13.02 1.95
CA LEU A 87 16.83 -14.46 1.88
C LEU A 87 18.14 -14.73 1.13
N VAL A 88 18.30 -14.16 -0.06
CA VAL A 88 19.50 -14.35 -0.89
C VAL A 88 20.72 -13.59 -0.33
N GLY A 89 20.54 -12.34 0.09
CA GLY A 89 21.65 -11.50 0.53
C GLY A 89 22.23 -11.88 1.89
N HIS A 90 21.38 -12.06 2.90
CA HIS A 90 21.85 -12.33 4.25
C HIS A 90 22.11 -13.82 4.49
N PHE A 91 21.17 -14.69 4.12
CA PHE A 91 21.27 -16.12 4.44
C PHE A 91 22.14 -16.90 3.45
N TYR A 92 22.04 -16.65 2.13
CA TYR A 92 22.90 -17.35 1.16
C TYR A 92 24.30 -16.73 1.02
N LEU A 93 24.42 -15.40 1.07
CA LEU A 93 25.68 -14.69 0.81
C LEU A 93 26.40 -14.21 2.09
N GLY A 94 25.77 -14.31 3.27
CA GLY A 94 26.36 -13.89 4.54
C GLY A 94 26.65 -12.38 4.63
N LEU A 95 26.00 -11.55 3.81
CA LEU A 95 26.28 -10.12 3.73
C LEU A 95 25.80 -9.37 4.99
N PRO A 96 26.49 -8.28 5.37
CA PRO A 96 26.04 -7.43 6.47
C PRO A 96 24.70 -6.77 6.13
N LEU A 97 23.82 -6.62 7.14
CA LEU A 97 22.46 -6.06 6.97
C LEU A 97 22.46 -4.72 6.24
N ALA A 98 23.46 -3.87 6.46
CA ALA A 98 23.56 -2.56 5.81
C ALA A 98 23.66 -2.66 4.28
N VAL A 99 24.41 -3.63 3.76
CA VAL A 99 24.57 -3.83 2.31
C VAL A 99 23.26 -4.32 1.70
N VAL A 100 22.59 -5.27 2.36
CA VAL A 100 21.28 -5.77 1.93
C VAL A 100 20.22 -4.67 1.95
N ALA A 101 20.15 -3.87 3.01
CA ALA A 101 19.24 -2.73 3.11
C ALA A 101 19.46 -1.72 1.98
N THR A 102 20.72 -1.40 1.69
CA THR A 102 21.06 -0.46 0.61
C THR A 102 20.65 -1.01 -0.75
N ALA A 103 20.86 -2.30 -1.00
CA ALA A 103 20.41 -2.97 -2.23
C ALA A 103 18.88 -2.93 -2.38
N ILE A 104 18.13 -3.24 -1.32
CA ILE A 104 16.66 -3.15 -1.31
C ILE A 104 16.22 -1.72 -1.62
N LEU A 105 16.80 -0.72 -0.96
CA LEU A 105 16.47 0.68 -1.20
C LEU A 105 16.72 1.11 -2.64
N VAL A 106 17.86 0.75 -3.23
CA VAL A 106 18.17 1.06 -4.64
C VAL A 106 17.11 0.47 -5.58
N VAL A 107 16.74 -0.80 -5.37
CA VAL A 107 15.74 -1.48 -6.19
C VAL A 107 14.35 -0.86 -6.02
N VAL A 108 13.94 -0.57 -4.78
CA VAL A 108 12.63 0.00 -4.47
C VAL A 108 12.52 1.45 -4.94
N PHE A 109 13.57 2.26 -4.80
CA PHE A 109 13.61 3.61 -5.36
C PHE A 109 13.55 3.60 -6.88
N GLY A 110 14.30 2.72 -7.55
CA GLY A 110 14.19 2.54 -8.99
C GLY A 110 12.79 2.13 -9.43
N LEU A 111 12.13 1.26 -8.65
CA LEU A 111 10.74 0.87 -8.88
C LEU A 111 9.77 2.05 -8.70
N PHE A 112 9.98 2.92 -7.72
CA PHE A 112 9.17 4.13 -7.54
C PHE A 112 9.40 5.18 -8.64
N GLU A 113 10.64 5.36 -9.10
CA GLU A 113 10.96 6.23 -10.22
C GLU A 113 10.27 5.75 -11.50
N TRP A 114 10.30 4.44 -11.74
CA TRP A 114 9.61 3.83 -12.88
C TRP A 114 8.08 3.96 -12.81
N LEU A 115 7.50 3.81 -11.61
CA LEU A 115 6.07 4.00 -11.38
C LEU A 115 5.64 5.48 -11.33
N GLY A 116 6.59 6.40 -11.17
CA GLY A 116 6.37 7.84 -11.08
C GLY A 116 5.52 8.29 -9.88
N LYS A 117 5.40 7.45 -8.84
CA LYS A 117 4.62 7.73 -7.63
C LYS A 117 5.27 7.16 -6.38
N PHE A 118 5.44 8.01 -5.37
CA PHE A 118 5.95 7.61 -4.06
C PHE A 118 4.81 7.17 -3.16
N PHE A 119 4.95 5.99 -2.55
CA PHE A 119 4.05 5.48 -1.52
C PHE A 119 4.86 5.05 -0.31
N ALA A 120 4.86 5.88 0.73
CA ALA A 120 5.65 5.68 1.95
C ALA A 120 5.49 4.28 2.57
N PRO A 121 4.28 3.72 2.73
CA PRO A 121 4.12 2.39 3.34
C PRO A 121 4.69 1.26 2.48
N ALA A 122 4.78 1.40 1.15
CA ALA A 122 5.42 0.39 0.31
C ALA A 122 6.93 0.30 0.57
N GLY A 123 7.59 1.44 0.81
CA GLY A 123 9.00 1.48 1.22
C GLY A 123 9.20 0.80 2.57
N ALA A 124 8.32 1.09 3.55
CA ALA A 124 8.38 0.45 4.86
C ALA A 124 8.23 -1.08 4.77
N ILE A 125 7.27 -1.58 4.00
CA ILE A 125 7.06 -3.02 3.79
C ILE A 125 8.30 -3.71 3.20
N SER A 126 9.02 -3.04 2.29
CA SER A 126 10.23 -3.63 1.71
C SER A 126 11.38 -3.81 2.71
N LEU A 127 11.39 -3.03 3.79
CA LEU A 127 12.42 -3.09 4.84
C LEU A 127 12.03 -3.96 6.02
N ILE A 128 10.74 -4.25 6.19
CA ILE A 128 10.24 -5.12 7.28
C ILE A 128 10.94 -6.48 7.33
N PRO A 129 11.13 -7.19 6.20
CA PRO A 129 11.83 -8.46 6.21
C PRO A 129 13.11 -8.39 7.04
N LEU A 130 13.89 -7.29 6.93
CA LEU A 130 15.19 -7.12 7.58
C LEU A 130 15.15 -7.25 9.11
N LEU A 131 13.97 -7.10 9.71
CA LEU A 131 13.72 -7.23 11.15
C LEU A 131 13.18 -8.60 11.56
N LEU A 132 12.77 -9.46 10.61
CA LEU A 132 12.13 -10.76 10.88
C LEU A 132 13.13 -11.93 10.74
N PRO A 133 12.90 -13.04 11.48
CA PRO A 133 13.68 -14.28 11.34
C PRO A 133 13.38 -15.04 10.04
N GLU A 134 14.31 -15.90 9.60
CA GLU A 134 14.22 -16.63 8.31
C GLU A 134 12.96 -17.46 8.11
N GLU A 135 12.41 -18.02 9.19
CA GLU A 135 11.29 -18.96 9.18
C GLU A 135 10.01 -18.33 8.62
N VAL A 136 9.83 -17.02 8.83
CA VAL A 136 8.61 -16.28 8.45
C VAL A 136 8.77 -15.49 7.16
N LEU A 137 10.00 -15.29 6.68
CA LEU A 137 10.31 -14.55 5.45
C LEU A 137 9.53 -15.00 4.20
N PRO A 138 9.38 -16.32 3.91
CA PRO A 138 8.67 -16.77 2.73
C PRO A 138 7.14 -16.67 2.84
N TYR A 139 6.60 -16.68 4.07
CA TYR A 139 5.16 -16.54 4.32
C TYR A 139 4.70 -15.08 4.34
N LEU A 140 5.58 -14.17 4.76
CA LEU A 140 5.33 -12.73 4.83
C LEU A 140 4.71 -12.12 3.55
N PRO A 141 5.21 -12.34 2.33
CA PRO A 141 4.63 -11.72 1.14
C PRO A 141 3.19 -12.20 0.86
N LEU A 142 2.85 -13.43 1.23
CA LEU A 142 1.48 -13.94 1.13
C LEU A 142 0.57 -13.27 2.15
N GLU A 143 1.03 -13.14 3.40
CA GLU A 143 0.27 -12.46 4.45
C GLU A 143 0.06 -10.98 4.14
N VAL A 144 1.10 -10.29 3.63
CA VAL A 144 1.01 -8.90 3.17
C VAL A 144 0.02 -8.77 2.01
N PHE A 145 0.01 -9.72 1.06
CA PHE A 145 -0.95 -9.72 -0.02
C PHE A 145 -2.40 -9.88 0.47
N VAL A 146 -2.65 -10.87 1.34
CA VAL A 146 -3.98 -11.11 1.94
C VAL A 146 -4.44 -9.89 2.75
N GLY A 147 -3.55 -9.32 3.58
CA GLY A 147 -3.83 -8.11 4.34
C GLY A 147 -4.12 -6.91 3.45
N ALA A 148 -3.29 -6.65 2.44
CA ALA A 148 -3.50 -5.55 1.50
C ALA A 148 -4.84 -5.67 0.76
N VAL A 149 -5.22 -6.87 0.32
CA VAL A 149 -6.52 -7.13 -0.32
C VAL A 149 -7.67 -6.86 0.65
N LEU A 150 -7.59 -7.36 1.89
CA LEU A 150 -8.63 -7.16 2.90
C LEU A 150 -8.81 -5.68 3.25
N PHE A 151 -7.73 -4.97 3.59
CA PHE A 151 -7.77 -3.55 3.95
C PHE A 151 -8.31 -2.70 2.79
N ILE A 152 -7.86 -2.94 1.57
CA ILE A 152 -8.30 -2.16 0.40
C ILE A 152 -9.74 -2.52 0.01
N ALA A 153 -10.17 -3.77 0.12
CA ALA A 153 -11.56 -4.18 -0.11
C ALA A 153 -12.53 -3.49 0.86
N VAL A 154 -12.21 -3.51 2.15
CA VAL A 154 -13.00 -2.80 3.18
C VAL A 154 -13.02 -1.30 2.90
N ALA A 155 -11.88 -0.70 2.55
CA ALA A 155 -11.82 0.72 2.19
C ALA A 155 -12.73 1.05 0.99
N MET A 156 -12.75 0.19 -0.04
CA MET A 156 -13.59 0.35 -1.22
C MET A 156 -15.10 0.26 -0.88
N ILE A 157 -15.49 -0.70 -0.04
CA ILE A 157 -16.89 -0.91 0.34
C ILE A 157 -17.42 0.28 1.14
N PHE A 158 -16.70 0.71 2.18
CA PHE A 158 -17.17 1.75 3.10
C PHE A 158 -17.00 3.18 2.54
N PHE A 159 -15.85 3.50 1.93
CA PHE A 159 -15.54 4.87 1.54
C PHE A 159 -15.82 5.18 0.08
N GLN A 160 -15.63 4.23 -0.83
CA GLN A 160 -15.94 4.42 -2.25
C GLN A 160 -17.36 4.00 -2.60
N LYS A 161 -18.04 3.25 -1.72
CA LYS A 161 -19.39 2.70 -1.95
C LYS A 161 -19.46 1.95 -3.28
N CYS A 162 -18.45 1.12 -3.57
CA CYS A 162 -18.35 0.38 -4.83
C CYS A 162 -19.61 -0.45 -5.14
N TYR A 163 -20.39 -0.84 -4.14
CA TYR A 163 -21.69 -1.51 -4.32
C TYR A 163 -22.74 -0.67 -5.08
N ARG A 164 -22.56 0.66 -5.17
CA ARG A 164 -23.43 1.56 -5.93
C ARG A 164 -22.92 1.88 -7.34
N TRP A 165 -21.77 1.33 -7.75
CA TRP A 165 -21.13 1.68 -9.01
C TRP A 165 -21.62 0.83 -10.17
N SER A 166 -21.68 1.43 -11.36
CA SER A 166 -21.93 0.71 -12.61
C SER A 166 -20.75 -0.22 -12.94
N ARG A 167 -21.01 -1.33 -13.63
CA ARG A 167 -19.99 -2.34 -14.00
C ARG A 167 -18.77 -1.72 -14.69
N ALA A 168 -18.96 -0.67 -15.49
CA ALA A 168 -17.87 0.05 -16.16
C ALA A 168 -16.92 0.78 -15.19
N GLN A 169 -17.45 1.36 -14.11
CA GLN A 169 -16.65 2.09 -13.11
C GLN A 169 -15.83 1.12 -12.24
N ILE A 170 -16.38 -0.06 -11.96
CA ILE A 170 -15.67 -1.14 -11.25
C ILE A 170 -14.49 -1.63 -12.10
N VAL A 171 -14.72 -1.93 -13.39
CA VAL A 171 -13.67 -2.37 -14.30
C VAL A 171 -12.56 -1.32 -14.42
N TYR A 172 -12.90 -0.04 -14.52
CA TYR A 172 -11.90 1.03 -14.57
C TYR A 172 -11.04 1.15 -13.30
N CYS A 173 -11.63 0.96 -12.11
CA CYS A 173 -10.86 0.95 -10.86
C CYS A 173 -10.04 -0.33 -10.66
N LEU A 174 -10.48 -1.45 -11.22
CA LEU A 174 -9.80 -2.73 -11.11
C LEU A 174 -8.62 -2.85 -12.10
N ILE A 175 -8.68 -2.19 -13.25
CA ILE A 175 -7.59 -2.22 -14.21
C ILE A 175 -6.43 -1.35 -13.72
N PRO A 176 -5.22 -1.92 -13.50
CA PRO A 176 -4.07 -1.12 -13.15
C PRO A 176 -3.70 -0.20 -14.33
N HIS A 177 -3.69 1.11 -14.09
CA HIS A 177 -3.39 2.12 -15.11
C HIS A 177 -2.03 1.92 -15.80
N TYR A 178 -1.09 1.21 -15.16
CA TYR A 178 0.18 0.83 -15.77
C TYR A 178 -0.02 -0.03 -17.04
N LEU A 179 -0.94 -1.00 -16.99
CA LEU A 179 -1.33 -1.81 -18.16
C LEU A 179 -1.97 -0.93 -19.25
N ILE A 180 -2.85 0.01 -18.89
CA ILE A 180 -3.46 0.95 -19.84
C ILE A 180 -2.41 1.83 -20.52
N SER A 181 -1.48 2.42 -19.75
CA SER A 181 -0.42 3.27 -20.31
C SER A 181 0.56 2.50 -21.20
N ARG A 182 0.83 1.22 -20.88
CA ARG A 182 1.72 0.37 -21.68
C ARG A 182 1.03 -0.13 -22.95
N PHE A 183 -0.27 -0.42 -22.88
CA PHE A 183 -1.08 -0.80 -24.03
C PHE A 183 -1.22 0.36 -25.02
N VAL A 184 -1.50 1.57 -24.53
CA VAL A 184 -1.58 2.78 -25.37
C VAL A 184 -0.22 3.16 -25.98
N ARG A 185 0.89 2.93 -25.27
CA ARG A 185 2.24 3.20 -25.79
C ARG A 185 2.75 2.12 -26.77
N ARG A 186 2.18 0.90 -26.73
CA ARG A 186 2.51 -0.20 -27.65
C ARG A 186 1.66 -0.16 -28.94
N ASN A 187 0.50 0.50 -28.89
CA ASN A 187 -0.41 0.67 -30.03
C ASN A 187 -0.24 2.03 -30.73
N ARG A 188 0.87 2.73 -30.46
CA ARG A 188 1.28 3.98 -31.09
C ARG A 188 2.70 3.80 -31.60
#